data_AF-A0AAU8DUN4-F1
#
_entry.id   AF-A0AAU8DUN4-F1
#
_cell.length_a   1.000
_cell.length_b   1.000
_cell.length_c   1.000
_cell.angle_alpha   90.00
_cell.angle_beta   90.00
_cell.angle_gamma   90.00
#
_symmetry.space_group_name_H-M   'P 1'
#
loop_
_entity.id
_entity.type
_entity.pdbx_description
1 polymer ?
#
loop_
_entity_poly.entity_id
_entity_poly.type
_entity_poly.pdbx_seq_one_letter_code
_entity_poly.pdbx_strand_id
1 'polypeptide(L)'
;MLGLLSGLDRKNCWTIAEHRGEVSPDGLQHLLSRAKWDADSVRDDLRDYVVDAFGDPAGILVVDETGDVKKGEHTVGTQRQYTGTAGRIENAQVAVYLTYAAPRGHALIDRALYLPRSWTDDPVRLADAGVPAGVEFATKTALAAKMIGAALDAGVPARFVAGDEVYGNDSKLRSALVDRRVGYVLAVSCDHRTPSPDVPVRADLLADTLPAKSWQTLSAGAGTKGPRYYSWALIRIRPDEPGRHWLLLRRNISTGEMAYYRCYSPRPVPLAALVRVAGQRWKIEESFQTAKGQAGLDEHQVRRWCSWHRWSTLAMLAMAFLAVTTAAEKHRHPTPAGLIPLTINELRRLFDALVAGAVATREHIIHWSTWRRKHQATARECHYHRRSEDLQPQLRL
;
A
#
# COMPACT_ATOMS: atom_id res chain seq x y z
N MET A 1 8.20 16.57 4.26
CA MET A 1 8.88 16.14 3.01
C MET A 1 10.37 15.94 3.21
N LEU A 2 11.19 16.98 3.40
CA LEU A 2 12.66 16.84 3.50
C LEU A 2 13.12 15.77 4.52
N GLY A 3 12.54 15.77 5.72
CA GLY A 3 12.84 14.74 6.72
C GLY A 3 12.47 13.31 6.31
N LEU A 4 11.39 13.13 5.56
CA LEU A 4 10.97 11.80 5.07
C LEU A 4 11.84 11.33 3.90
N LEU A 5 12.46 12.24 3.15
CA LEU A 5 13.37 11.94 2.04
C LEU A 5 14.84 11.80 2.49
N SER A 6 15.12 12.03 3.77
CA SER A 6 16.48 11.94 4.31
C SER A 6 17.01 10.50 4.36
N GLY A 7 18.32 10.36 4.36
CA GLY A 7 19.05 9.11 4.55
C GLY A 7 19.08 8.59 5.99
N LEU A 8 18.18 9.07 6.87
CA LEU A 8 18.08 8.61 8.26
C LEU A 8 17.74 7.11 8.34
N ASP A 9 18.42 6.40 9.23
CA ASP A 9 18.19 4.97 9.54
C ASP A 9 16.75 4.71 10.03
N ARG A 10 16.14 5.69 10.70
CA ARG A 10 14.74 5.63 11.13
C ARG A 10 14.10 7.01 11.13
N LYS A 11 13.05 7.16 10.35
CA LYS A 11 12.23 8.35 10.17
C LYS A 11 11.09 8.33 11.18
N ASN A 12 11.28 9.08 12.25
CA ASN A 12 10.25 9.43 13.22
C ASN A 12 10.37 10.93 13.55
N CYS A 13 9.39 11.50 14.26
CA CYS A 13 9.40 12.93 14.56
C CYS A 13 10.67 13.38 15.29
N TRP A 14 11.30 12.55 16.12
CA TRP A 14 12.49 12.98 16.87
C TRP A 14 13.72 13.00 15.99
N THR A 15 13.99 11.90 15.29
CA THR A 15 15.16 11.78 14.42
C THR A 15 15.07 12.78 13.27
N ILE A 16 13.87 13.01 12.73
CA ILE A 16 13.65 14.04 11.71
C ILE A 16 13.91 15.43 12.29
N ALA A 17 13.30 15.77 13.44
CA ALA A 17 13.49 17.09 14.05
C ALA A 17 14.98 17.39 14.32
N GLU A 18 15.69 16.44 14.93
CA GLU A 18 17.14 16.56 15.18
C GLU A 18 17.92 16.79 13.90
N HIS A 19 17.69 15.97 12.87
CA HIS A 19 18.36 16.10 11.58
C HIS A 19 18.09 17.44 10.89
N ARG A 20 16.91 18.03 11.14
CA ARG A 20 16.49 19.32 10.57
C ARG A 20 16.95 20.54 11.37
N GLY A 21 17.70 20.36 12.46
CA GLY A 21 18.14 21.48 13.30
C GLY A 21 17.06 21.98 14.27
N GLU A 22 15.95 21.25 14.42
CA GLU A 22 14.87 21.64 15.34
C GLU A 22 15.26 21.33 16.78
N VAL A 23 14.93 22.24 17.70
CA VAL A 23 15.25 22.08 19.14
C VAL A 23 14.37 21.03 19.84
N SER A 24 13.27 20.59 19.22
CA SER A 24 12.35 19.61 19.80
C SER A 24 11.52 18.92 18.71
N PRO A 25 10.86 17.78 19.00
CA PRO A 25 9.96 17.14 18.04
C PRO A 25 8.58 17.82 17.92
N ASP A 26 8.33 18.87 18.69
CA ASP A 26 6.98 19.41 18.93
C ASP A 26 6.34 19.97 17.65
N GLY A 27 7.12 20.61 16.78
CA GLY A 27 6.61 21.13 15.50
C GLY A 27 6.07 20.03 14.59
N LEU A 28 6.81 18.92 14.46
CA LEU A 28 6.38 17.76 13.67
C LEU A 28 5.19 17.04 14.32
N GLN A 29 5.20 16.92 15.65
CA GLN A 29 4.06 16.34 16.37
C GLN A 29 2.81 17.23 16.24
N HIS A 30 2.96 18.56 16.29
CA HIS A 30 1.89 19.51 16.06
C HIS A 30 1.31 19.37 14.65
N LEU A 31 2.16 19.29 13.62
CA LEU A 31 1.75 19.07 12.24
C LEU A 31 0.85 17.83 12.10
N LEU A 32 1.23 16.72 12.75
CA LEU A 32 0.52 15.45 12.67
C LEU A 32 -0.72 15.36 13.57
N SER A 33 -0.81 16.13 14.65
CA SER A 33 -1.86 15.93 15.66
C SER A 33 -2.81 17.11 15.85
N ARG A 34 -2.36 18.35 15.68
CA ARG A 34 -3.09 19.55 16.10
C ARG A 34 -3.23 20.60 15.00
N ALA A 35 -2.32 20.65 14.04
CA ALA A 35 -2.39 21.59 12.93
C ALA A 35 -3.72 21.41 12.17
N LYS A 36 -4.25 22.48 11.57
CA LYS A 36 -5.50 22.43 10.81
C LYS A 36 -5.21 22.20 9.32
N TRP A 37 -5.27 20.95 8.90
CA TRP A 37 -5.27 20.56 7.49
C TRP A 37 -5.99 19.21 7.32
N ASP A 38 -6.57 19.03 6.14
CA ASP A 38 -7.33 17.84 5.78
C ASP A 38 -6.42 16.82 5.08
N ALA A 39 -6.27 15.64 5.68
CA ALA A 39 -5.38 14.60 5.17
C ALA A 39 -5.93 13.87 3.94
N ASP A 40 -7.24 13.96 3.70
CA ASP A 40 -7.93 13.35 2.57
C ASP A 40 -7.93 14.32 1.39
N SER A 41 -8.07 15.64 1.62
CA SER A 41 -7.85 16.65 0.58
C SER A 41 -6.40 16.63 0.05
N VAL A 42 -5.39 16.54 0.93
CA VAL A 42 -4.00 16.41 0.48
C VAL A 42 -3.75 15.06 -0.22
N ARG A 43 -4.54 14.02 0.09
CA ARG A 43 -4.51 12.76 -0.67
C ARG A 43 -5.11 12.93 -2.07
N ASP A 44 -6.15 13.74 -2.20
CA ASP A 44 -6.73 14.08 -3.51
C ASP A 44 -5.70 14.86 -4.35
N ASP A 45 -5.03 15.87 -3.78
CA ASP A 45 -3.93 16.59 -4.46
C ASP A 45 -2.79 15.64 -4.87
N LEU A 46 -2.43 14.69 -3.99
CA LEU A 46 -1.44 13.66 -4.28
C LEU A 46 -1.87 12.76 -5.45
N ARG A 47 -3.13 12.31 -5.47
CA ARG A 47 -3.67 11.50 -6.56
C ARG A 47 -3.56 12.27 -7.87
N ASP A 48 -3.97 13.52 -7.87
CA ASP A 48 -3.99 14.37 -9.07
C ASP A 48 -2.55 14.63 -9.55
N TYR A 49 -1.60 14.92 -8.65
CA TYR A 49 -0.17 15.00 -8.97
C TYR A 49 0.39 13.74 -9.64
N VAL A 50 0.01 12.55 -9.16
CA VAL A 50 0.42 11.27 -9.75
C VAL A 50 -0.22 11.06 -11.13
N VAL A 51 -1.50 11.40 -11.28
CA VAL A 51 -2.23 11.28 -12.55
C VAL A 51 -1.72 12.26 -13.59
N ASP A 52 -1.37 13.48 -13.21
CA ASP A 52 -0.76 14.45 -14.14
C ASP A 52 0.58 13.95 -14.67
N ALA A 53 1.37 13.27 -13.83
CA ALA A 53 2.68 12.75 -14.22
C ALA A 53 2.62 11.43 -15.02
N PHE A 54 1.70 10.53 -14.67
CA PHE A 54 1.66 9.15 -15.16
C PHE A 54 0.37 8.76 -15.87
N GLY A 55 -0.59 9.67 -16.01
CA GLY A 55 -1.91 9.43 -16.62
C GLY A 55 -1.81 8.71 -17.95
N ASP A 56 -2.57 7.63 -18.10
CA ASP A 56 -2.57 6.78 -19.29
C ASP A 56 -3.96 6.15 -19.47
N PRO A 57 -4.55 6.14 -20.67
CA PRO A 57 -5.85 5.50 -20.91
C PRO A 57 -5.91 4.01 -20.60
N ALA A 58 -4.75 3.35 -20.51
CA ALA A 58 -4.58 1.96 -20.09
C ALA A 58 -4.06 1.81 -18.66
N GLY A 59 -4.13 2.88 -17.84
CA GLY A 59 -3.79 2.89 -16.43
C GLY A 59 -4.50 1.80 -15.64
N ILE A 60 -3.85 1.36 -14.57
CA ILE A 60 -4.31 0.26 -13.72
C ILE A 60 -4.34 0.71 -12.28
N LEU A 61 -5.45 0.45 -11.61
CA LEU A 61 -5.54 0.56 -10.16
C LEU A 61 -5.17 -0.79 -9.54
N VAL A 62 -4.17 -0.81 -8.68
CA VAL A 62 -3.73 -2.01 -7.97
C VAL A 62 -4.04 -1.83 -6.50
N VAL A 63 -4.78 -2.78 -5.90
CA VAL A 63 -5.16 -2.75 -4.49
C VAL A 63 -4.53 -3.91 -3.73
N ASP A 64 -4.03 -3.60 -2.53
CA ASP A 64 -3.40 -4.53 -1.62
C ASP A 64 -3.34 -3.91 -0.21
N GLU A 65 -3.02 -4.71 0.79
CA GLU A 65 -2.77 -4.24 2.15
C GLU A 65 -1.32 -4.42 2.59
N THR A 66 -0.92 -3.62 3.57
CA THR A 66 0.30 -3.88 4.32
C THR A 66 0.07 -3.65 5.80
N GLY A 67 0.84 -4.37 6.62
CA GLY A 67 0.73 -4.31 8.06
C GLY A 67 2.03 -3.87 8.72
N ASP A 68 1.91 -3.08 9.78
CA ASP A 68 3.03 -2.61 10.57
C ASP A 68 2.93 -3.20 11.97
N VAL A 69 3.97 -3.91 12.41
CA VAL A 69 4.02 -4.53 13.74
C VAL A 69 4.07 -3.43 14.80
N LYS A 70 3.17 -3.50 15.78
CA LYS A 70 3.06 -2.54 16.88
C LYS A 70 3.19 -3.24 18.23
N LYS A 71 3.57 -2.47 19.25
CA LYS A 71 3.56 -2.91 20.66
C LYS A 71 2.48 -2.16 21.43
N GLY A 72 1.81 -2.86 22.34
CA GLY A 72 0.70 -2.33 23.14
C GLY A 72 -0.62 -2.25 22.38
N GLU A 73 -1.66 -1.75 23.05
CA GLU A 73 -3.06 -1.87 22.60
C GLU A 73 -3.69 -0.53 22.19
N HIS A 74 -3.01 0.59 22.45
CA HIS A 74 -3.55 1.94 22.25
C HIS A 74 -3.28 2.55 20.86
N THR A 75 -2.59 1.83 19.96
CA THR A 75 -2.40 2.32 18.59
C THR A 75 -3.64 2.00 17.78
N VAL A 76 -4.28 3.01 17.21
CA VAL A 76 -5.52 2.88 16.43
C VAL A 76 -5.48 1.70 15.45
N GLY A 77 -6.50 0.83 15.50
CA GLY A 77 -6.60 -0.34 14.61
C GLY A 77 -5.60 -1.48 14.88
N THR A 78 -4.78 -1.41 15.93
CA THR A 78 -3.87 -2.52 16.27
C THR A 78 -4.61 -3.69 16.90
N GLN A 79 -4.35 -4.89 16.43
CA GLN A 79 -4.77 -6.13 17.08
C GLN A 79 -3.83 -7.27 16.70
N ARG A 80 -3.94 -8.41 17.40
CA ARG A 80 -3.33 -9.66 16.94
C ARG A 80 -4.02 -10.13 15.66
N GLN A 81 -3.33 -10.03 14.54
CA GLN A 81 -3.82 -10.45 13.24
C GLN A 81 -2.68 -10.90 12.35
N TYR A 82 -3.00 -11.69 11.32
CA TYR A 82 -2.00 -12.05 10.32
C TYR A 82 -1.53 -10.79 9.60
N THR A 83 -0.21 -10.60 9.52
CA THR A 83 0.41 -9.55 8.70
C THR A 83 1.39 -10.20 7.75
N GLY A 84 1.24 -9.91 6.45
CA GLY A 84 2.16 -10.40 5.41
C GLY A 84 3.60 -9.97 5.68
N THR A 85 3.81 -8.83 6.34
CA THR A 85 5.15 -8.34 6.70
C THR A 85 5.87 -9.21 7.72
N ALA A 86 5.15 -9.85 8.66
CA ALA A 86 5.77 -10.75 9.64
C ALA A 86 5.63 -12.24 9.28
N GLY A 87 4.81 -12.57 8.26
CA GLY A 87 4.50 -13.94 7.87
C GLY A 87 3.77 -14.77 8.93
N ARG A 88 3.27 -14.12 9.99
CA ARG A 88 2.64 -14.76 11.15
C ARG A 88 1.63 -13.82 11.81
N ILE A 89 0.87 -14.36 12.78
CA ILE A 89 -0.04 -13.57 13.60
C ILE A 89 0.78 -12.77 14.61
N GLU A 90 0.70 -11.45 14.52
CA GLU A 90 1.35 -10.51 15.43
C GLU A 90 0.39 -9.37 15.79
N ASN A 91 0.72 -8.63 16.84
CA ASN A 91 0.04 -7.36 17.07
C ASN A 91 0.45 -6.36 15.97
N ALA A 92 -0.47 -6.05 15.08
CA ALA A 92 -0.20 -5.24 13.90
C ALA A 92 -1.35 -4.28 13.60
N GLN A 93 -0.98 -3.14 13.03
CA GLN A 93 -1.89 -2.19 12.40
C GLN A 93 -1.89 -2.48 10.90
N VAL A 94 -3.05 -2.66 10.28
CA VAL A 94 -3.17 -2.99 8.85
C VAL A 94 -3.89 -1.87 8.12
N ALA A 95 -3.44 -1.54 6.91
CA ALA A 95 -4.11 -0.57 6.05
C ALA A 95 -4.14 -1.07 4.61
N VAL A 96 -5.24 -0.74 3.93
CA VAL A 96 -5.46 -0.97 2.50
C VAL A 96 -4.92 0.24 1.75
N TYR A 97 -4.24 0.00 0.64
CA TYR A 97 -3.64 1.03 -0.20
C TYR A 97 -4.05 0.84 -1.66
N LEU A 98 -4.09 1.95 -2.40
CA LEU A 98 -4.34 1.96 -3.83
C LEU A 98 -3.13 2.53 -4.55
N THR A 99 -2.52 1.74 -5.43
CA THR A 99 -1.46 2.18 -6.34
C THR A 99 -2.06 2.45 -7.72
N TYR A 100 -1.73 3.61 -8.30
CA TYR A 100 -1.92 3.85 -9.72
C TYR A 100 -0.67 3.40 -10.48
N ALA A 101 -0.84 2.56 -11.50
CA ALA A 101 0.25 2.03 -12.31
C ALA A 101 0.02 2.28 -13.79
N ALA A 102 1.05 2.78 -14.47
CA ALA A 102 1.05 3.11 -15.89
C ALA A 102 2.45 2.87 -16.49
N PRO A 103 2.60 2.90 -17.83
CA PRO A 103 3.90 2.68 -18.47
C PRO A 103 5.00 3.64 -17.99
N ARG A 104 4.64 4.87 -17.62
CA ARG A 104 5.59 5.92 -17.19
C ARG A 104 6.04 5.78 -15.73
N GLY A 105 5.29 5.08 -14.90
CA GLY A 105 5.56 5.00 -13.47
C GLY A 105 4.37 4.49 -12.67
N HIS A 106 4.56 4.43 -11.36
CA HIS A 106 3.53 4.03 -10.42
C HIS A 106 3.75 4.71 -9.07
N ALA A 107 2.67 4.97 -8.35
CA ALA A 107 2.71 5.54 -7.01
C ALA A 107 1.42 5.24 -6.23
N LEU A 108 1.49 5.36 -4.91
CA LEU A 108 0.34 5.25 -4.01
C LEU A 108 -0.51 6.51 -4.16
N ILE A 109 -1.80 6.34 -4.42
CA ILE A 109 -2.76 7.44 -4.59
C ILE A 109 -3.84 7.45 -3.51
N ASP A 110 -4.01 6.37 -2.76
CA ASP A 110 -4.99 6.31 -1.68
C ASP A 110 -4.60 5.35 -0.54
N ARG A 111 -5.21 5.54 0.64
CA ARG A 111 -5.01 4.74 1.86
C ARG A 111 -6.28 4.67 2.70
N ALA A 112 -6.52 3.53 3.35
CA ALA A 112 -7.56 3.38 4.35
C ALA A 112 -7.07 2.50 5.50
N LEU A 113 -7.20 3.00 6.73
CA LEU A 113 -6.89 2.19 7.91
C LEU A 113 -7.98 1.13 8.12
N TYR A 114 -7.57 -0.12 8.31
CA TYR A 114 -8.50 -1.19 8.67
C TYR A 114 -8.75 -1.19 10.18
N LEU A 115 -10.00 -0.94 10.58
CA LEU A 115 -10.45 -1.11 11.96
C LEU A 115 -11.16 -2.47 12.12
N PRO A 116 -10.60 -3.40 12.89
CA PRO A 116 -11.27 -4.66 13.16
C PRO A 116 -12.50 -4.48 14.08
N ARG A 117 -13.33 -5.52 14.18
CA ARG A 117 -14.50 -5.53 15.08
C ARG A 117 -14.14 -5.24 16.54
N SER A 118 -13.01 -5.77 17.01
CA SER A 118 -12.45 -5.49 18.34
C SER A 118 -12.16 -3.99 18.63
N TRP A 119 -12.14 -3.15 17.59
CA TRP A 119 -12.09 -1.70 17.72
C TRP A 119 -13.44 -1.03 17.50
N THR A 120 -14.17 -1.44 16.47
CA THR A 120 -15.44 -0.81 16.08
C THR A 120 -16.60 -1.12 17.03
N ASP A 121 -16.51 -2.23 17.75
CA ASP A 121 -17.45 -2.62 18.81
C ASP A 121 -17.13 -1.97 20.17
N ASP A 122 -16.09 -1.12 20.26
CA ASP A 122 -15.66 -0.41 21.48
C ASP A 122 -15.63 1.12 21.25
N PRO A 123 -16.76 1.83 21.49
CA PRO A 123 -16.87 3.26 21.25
C PRO A 123 -15.90 4.11 22.10
N VAL A 124 -15.56 3.64 23.32
CA VAL A 124 -14.63 4.36 24.20
C VAL A 124 -13.23 4.34 23.60
N ARG A 125 -12.80 3.16 23.14
CA ARG A 125 -11.50 2.99 22.48
C ARG A 125 -11.39 3.77 21.16
N LEU A 126 -12.47 3.86 20.38
CA LEU A 126 -12.53 4.71 19.20
C LEU A 126 -12.35 6.19 19.56
N ALA A 127 -13.06 6.67 20.58
CA ALA A 127 -12.98 8.05 21.05
C ALA A 127 -11.56 8.39 21.55
N ASP A 128 -10.95 7.52 22.36
CA ASP A 128 -9.58 7.70 22.88
C ASP A 128 -8.51 7.78 21.77
N ALA A 129 -8.71 7.00 20.71
CA ALA A 129 -7.87 7.04 19.51
C ALA A 129 -8.20 8.20 18.57
N GLY A 130 -9.27 8.96 18.83
CA GLY A 130 -9.72 10.08 18.01
C GLY A 130 -10.31 9.66 16.66
N VAL A 131 -10.93 8.48 16.58
CA VAL A 131 -11.66 8.04 15.39
C VAL A 131 -12.93 8.88 15.24
N PRO A 132 -13.23 9.43 14.05
CA PRO A 132 -14.45 10.21 13.82
C PRO A 132 -15.73 9.43 14.15
N ALA A 133 -16.75 10.14 14.62
CA ALA A 133 -18.07 9.55 14.82
C ALA A 133 -18.64 9.01 13.49
N GLY A 134 -19.32 7.87 13.55
CA GLY A 134 -19.92 7.23 12.38
C GLY A 134 -18.97 6.35 11.56
N VAL A 135 -17.70 6.19 11.98
CA VAL A 135 -16.83 5.15 11.39
C VAL A 135 -17.29 3.78 11.88
N GLU A 136 -17.87 3.01 10.98
CA GLU A 136 -18.32 1.64 11.21
C GLU A 136 -17.32 0.59 10.71
N PHE A 137 -17.54 -0.67 11.07
CA PHE A 137 -16.77 -1.78 10.56
C PHE A 137 -16.89 -1.89 9.03
N ALA A 138 -15.74 -1.90 8.35
CA ALA A 138 -15.63 -2.19 6.93
C ALA A 138 -14.59 -3.29 6.70
N THR A 139 -14.94 -4.27 5.86
CA THR A 139 -13.94 -5.26 5.40
C THR A 139 -12.89 -4.57 4.55
N LYS A 140 -11.69 -5.17 4.44
CA LYS A 140 -10.64 -4.67 3.54
C LYS A 140 -11.15 -4.52 2.10
N THR A 141 -11.99 -5.44 1.64
CA THR A 141 -12.60 -5.42 0.30
C THR A 141 -13.62 -4.29 0.13
N ALA A 142 -14.38 -3.94 1.19
CA ALA A 142 -15.25 -2.79 1.19
C ALA A 142 -14.47 -1.47 1.18
N LEU A 143 -13.37 -1.39 1.94
CA LEU A 143 -12.45 -0.24 1.89
C LEU A 143 -11.87 -0.07 0.47
N ALA A 144 -11.38 -1.15 -0.13
CA ALA A 144 -10.89 -1.17 -1.50
C ALA A 144 -11.95 -0.70 -2.50
N ALA A 145 -13.18 -1.21 -2.42
CA ALA A 145 -14.28 -0.80 -3.28
C ALA A 145 -14.56 0.71 -3.18
N LYS A 146 -14.54 1.26 -1.96
CA LYS A 146 -14.71 2.71 -1.72
C LYS A 146 -13.57 3.51 -2.35
N MET A 147 -12.32 3.11 -2.14
CA MET A 147 -11.13 3.80 -2.67
C MET A 147 -11.10 3.76 -4.20
N ILE A 148 -11.34 2.60 -4.80
CA ILE A 148 -11.44 2.45 -6.27
C ILE A 148 -12.60 3.30 -6.80
N GLY A 149 -13.76 3.23 -6.14
CA GLY A 149 -14.93 4.01 -6.52
C GLY A 149 -14.63 5.50 -6.56
N ALA A 150 -14.03 6.03 -5.49
CA ALA A 150 -13.65 7.43 -5.36
C ALA A 150 -12.61 7.87 -6.41
N ALA A 151 -11.60 7.04 -6.70
CA ALA A 151 -10.63 7.33 -7.74
C ALA A 151 -11.29 7.42 -9.14
N LEU A 152 -12.19 6.48 -9.46
CA LEU A 152 -12.92 6.50 -10.73
C LEU A 152 -13.89 7.68 -10.83
N ASP A 153 -14.58 8.01 -9.73
CA ASP A 153 -15.51 9.15 -9.68
C ASP A 153 -14.78 10.50 -9.79
N ALA A 154 -13.52 10.55 -9.33
CA ALA A 154 -12.62 11.69 -9.52
C ALA A 154 -11.99 11.76 -10.93
N GLY A 155 -12.32 10.82 -11.83
CA GLY A 155 -11.84 10.85 -13.21
C GLY A 155 -10.45 10.25 -13.43
N VAL A 156 -9.90 9.49 -12.49
CA VAL A 156 -8.61 8.80 -12.67
C VAL A 156 -8.71 7.85 -13.89
N PRO A 157 -7.84 7.98 -14.91
CA PRO A 157 -7.92 7.15 -16.10
C PRO A 157 -7.47 5.71 -15.80
N ALA A 158 -8.41 4.82 -15.57
CA ALA A 158 -8.12 3.42 -15.26
C ALA A 158 -8.96 2.45 -16.10
N ARG A 159 -8.31 1.58 -16.86
CA ARG A 159 -8.98 0.56 -17.67
C ARG A 159 -9.16 -0.75 -16.92
N PHE A 160 -8.27 -1.04 -15.97
CA PHE A 160 -8.28 -2.26 -15.19
C PHE A 160 -8.04 -2.02 -13.71
N VAL A 161 -8.60 -2.91 -12.89
CA VAL A 161 -8.24 -3.11 -11.48
C VAL A 161 -7.50 -4.44 -11.32
N ALA A 162 -6.45 -4.46 -10.49
CA ALA A 162 -5.76 -5.67 -10.08
C ALA A 162 -5.71 -5.79 -8.55
N GLY A 163 -5.71 -7.02 -8.06
CA GLY A 163 -5.69 -7.32 -6.62
C GLY A 163 -5.39 -8.79 -6.38
N ASP A 164 -5.06 -9.12 -5.14
CA ASP A 164 -4.79 -10.48 -4.71
C ASP A 164 -6.08 -11.31 -4.50
N GLU A 165 -5.93 -12.47 -3.86
CA GLU A 165 -7.01 -13.40 -3.59
C GLU A 165 -8.08 -12.85 -2.63
N VAL A 166 -7.71 -12.01 -1.66
CA VAL A 166 -8.66 -11.41 -0.72
C VAL A 166 -9.69 -10.59 -1.50
N TYR A 167 -9.21 -9.77 -2.44
CA TYR A 167 -10.08 -8.95 -3.30
C TYR A 167 -10.76 -9.78 -4.38
N GLY A 168 -10.07 -10.78 -4.93
CA GLY A 168 -10.61 -11.63 -6.00
C GLY A 168 -11.71 -12.58 -5.56
N ASN A 169 -11.80 -12.92 -4.28
CA ASN A 169 -12.89 -13.72 -3.71
C ASN A 169 -14.14 -12.89 -3.37
N ASP A 170 -14.07 -11.57 -3.26
CA ASP A 170 -15.20 -10.71 -2.96
C ASP A 170 -16.13 -10.45 -4.16
N SER A 171 -17.36 -10.99 -4.11
CA SER A 171 -18.33 -10.86 -5.21
C SER A 171 -18.88 -9.44 -5.37
N LYS A 172 -19.01 -8.69 -4.27
CA LYS A 172 -19.56 -7.33 -4.29
C LYS A 172 -18.60 -6.37 -4.99
N LEU A 173 -17.30 -6.48 -4.71
CA LEU A 173 -16.25 -5.73 -5.39
C LEU A 173 -16.27 -6.03 -6.89
N ARG A 174 -16.31 -7.32 -7.28
CA ARG A 174 -16.37 -7.69 -8.71
C ARG A 174 -17.61 -7.12 -9.39
N SER A 175 -18.78 -7.24 -8.77
CA SER A 175 -20.02 -6.66 -9.31
C SER A 175 -19.93 -5.15 -9.48
N ALA A 176 -19.43 -4.43 -8.47
CA ALA A 176 -19.26 -2.98 -8.56
C ALA A 176 -18.33 -2.55 -9.71
N LEU A 177 -17.27 -3.32 -10.00
CA LEU A 177 -16.38 -3.08 -11.14
C LEU A 177 -17.08 -3.37 -12.49
N VAL A 178 -17.89 -4.42 -12.55
CA VAL A 178 -18.70 -4.73 -13.75
C VAL A 178 -19.71 -3.61 -14.03
N ASP A 179 -20.42 -3.14 -13.00
CA ASP A 179 -21.42 -2.07 -13.10
C ASP A 179 -20.79 -0.76 -13.58
N ARG A 180 -19.59 -0.43 -13.08
CA ARG A 180 -18.77 0.70 -13.53
C ARG A 180 -18.09 0.47 -14.89
N ARG A 181 -18.24 -0.71 -15.49
CA ARG A 181 -17.61 -1.11 -16.76
C ARG A 181 -16.08 -0.99 -16.74
N VAL A 182 -15.46 -1.23 -15.59
CA VAL A 182 -14.00 -1.27 -15.44
C VAL A 182 -13.53 -2.73 -15.48
N GLY A 183 -12.51 -3.02 -16.28
CA GLY A 183 -11.96 -4.37 -16.34
C GLY A 183 -11.31 -4.77 -15.01
N TYR A 184 -11.16 -6.06 -14.75
CA TYR A 184 -10.35 -6.51 -13.62
C TYR A 184 -9.56 -7.77 -13.93
N VAL A 185 -8.46 -7.95 -13.21
CA VAL A 185 -7.70 -9.20 -13.11
C VAL A 185 -7.37 -9.39 -11.63
N LEU A 186 -8.16 -10.21 -10.95
CA LEU A 186 -8.02 -10.46 -9.52
C LEU A 186 -7.60 -11.91 -9.30
N ALA A 187 -6.60 -12.13 -8.44
CA ALA A 187 -6.16 -13.49 -8.14
C ALA A 187 -7.27 -14.28 -7.41
N VAL A 188 -7.29 -15.59 -7.57
CA VAL A 188 -8.20 -16.51 -6.86
C VAL A 188 -7.44 -17.77 -6.48
N SER A 189 -7.94 -18.52 -5.49
CA SER A 189 -7.38 -19.81 -5.11
C SER A 189 -7.49 -20.85 -6.23
N CYS A 190 -6.69 -21.91 -6.13
CA CYS A 190 -6.77 -23.06 -7.05
C CYS A 190 -8.11 -23.80 -6.96
N ASP A 191 -8.75 -23.82 -5.79
CA ASP A 191 -10.05 -24.44 -5.56
C ASP A 191 -11.24 -23.49 -5.83
N HIS A 192 -10.97 -22.27 -6.34
CA HIS A 192 -12.02 -21.32 -6.70
C HIS A 192 -12.97 -21.95 -7.73
N ARG A 193 -14.27 -21.95 -7.39
CA ARG A 193 -15.30 -22.53 -8.26
C ARG A 193 -15.76 -21.52 -9.30
N THR A 194 -15.47 -21.83 -10.55
CA THR A 194 -15.95 -21.06 -11.70
C THR A 194 -17.35 -21.53 -12.12
N PRO A 195 -18.22 -20.60 -12.55
CA PRO A 195 -19.53 -20.93 -13.10
C PRO A 195 -19.41 -21.78 -14.38
N SER A 196 -20.25 -22.81 -14.47
CA SER A 196 -20.40 -23.74 -15.60
C SER A 196 -21.91 -24.05 -15.76
N PRO A 197 -22.40 -24.44 -16.96
CA PRO A 197 -23.83 -24.71 -17.19
C PRO A 197 -24.45 -25.73 -16.22
N ASP A 198 -23.71 -26.77 -15.83
CA ASP A 198 -24.24 -27.84 -14.98
C ASP A 198 -23.88 -27.65 -13.50
N VAL A 199 -22.58 -27.68 -13.19
CA VAL A 199 -22.06 -27.60 -11.82
C VAL A 199 -20.79 -26.73 -11.81
N PRO A 200 -20.64 -25.80 -10.86
CA PRO A 200 -19.42 -25.02 -10.73
C PRO A 200 -18.17 -25.90 -10.59
N VAL A 201 -17.16 -25.67 -11.43
CA VAL A 201 -15.92 -26.46 -11.50
C VAL A 201 -14.77 -25.67 -10.89
N ARG A 202 -13.91 -26.34 -10.12
CA ARG A 202 -12.69 -25.74 -9.55
C ARG A 202 -11.72 -25.32 -10.65
N ALA A 203 -10.99 -24.24 -10.40
CA ALA A 203 -10.06 -23.65 -11.35
C ALA A 203 -8.89 -24.58 -11.71
N ASP A 204 -8.38 -25.35 -10.75
CA ASP A 204 -7.34 -26.35 -10.97
C ASP A 204 -7.80 -27.51 -11.86
N LEU A 205 -8.97 -28.09 -11.57
CA LEU A 205 -9.53 -29.15 -12.40
C LEU A 205 -9.77 -28.70 -13.84
N LEU A 206 -10.22 -27.45 -14.05
CA LEU A 206 -10.32 -26.89 -15.39
C LEU A 206 -8.96 -26.76 -16.08
N ALA A 207 -7.93 -26.35 -15.35
CA ALA A 207 -6.59 -26.23 -15.91
C ALA A 207 -6.02 -27.58 -16.40
N ASP A 208 -6.34 -28.67 -15.71
CA ASP A 208 -5.91 -30.03 -16.07
C ASP A 208 -6.57 -30.56 -17.35
N THR A 209 -7.75 -30.04 -17.72
CA THR A 209 -8.44 -30.42 -18.97
C THR A 209 -7.86 -29.74 -20.22
N LEU A 210 -7.00 -28.74 -20.06
CA LEU A 210 -6.53 -27.94 -21.20
C LEU A 210 -5.45 -28.67 -22.01
N PRO A 211 -5.61 -28.79 -23.34
CA PRO A 211 -4.56 -29.35 -24.19
C PRO A 211 -3.34 -28.42 -24.24
N ALA A 212 -2.16 -28.97 -24.50
CA ALA A 212 -0.90 -28.22 -24.54
C ALA A 212 -0.95 -27.00 -25.48
N LYS A 213 -1.66 -27.10 -26.61
CA LYS A 213 -1.84 -26.00 -27.58
C LYS A 213 -2.60 -24.78 -27.06
N SER A 214 -3.32 -24.91 -25.94
CA SER A 214 -4.05 -23.80 -25.30
C SER A 214 -3.14 -22.87 -24.50
N TRP A 215 -1.88 -23.28 -24.28
CA TRP A 215 -0.90 -22.55 -23.49
C TRP A 215 0.02 -21.72 -24.37
N GLN A 216 0.25 -20.46 -23.98
CA GLN A 216 1.10 -19.50 -24.68
C GLN A 216 2.15 -18.91 -23.75
N THR A 217 3.41 -18.90 -24.18
CA THR A 217 4.49 -18.27 -23.42
C THR A 217 4.49 -16.77 -23.62
N LEU A 218 4.23 -16.01 -22.56
CA LEU A 218 4.16 -14.55 -22.58
C LEU A 218 4.86 -13.95 -21.35
N SER A 219 5.41 -12.75 -21.53
CA SER A 219 6.06 -12.00 -20.45
C SER A 219 5.02 -11.24 -19.61
N ALA A 220 5.10 -11.39 -18.28
CA ALA A 220 4.38 -10.56 -17.30
C ALA A 220 5.15 -9.26 -16.93
N GLY A 221 5.93 -8.74 -17.87
CA GLY A 221 6.70 -7.50 -17.73
C GLY A 221 8.16 -7.72 -17.35
N ALA A 222 8.89 -6.61 -17.25
CA ALA A 222 10.30 -6.62 -16.92
C ALA A 222 10.55 -7.07 -15.46
N GLY A 223 11.57 -7.89 -15.26
CA GLY A 223 12.16 -8.21 -13.97
C GLY A 223 13.62 -7.75 -13.90
N THR A 224 14.25 -7.91 -12.73
CA THR A 224 15.65 -7.49 -12.49
C THR A 224 16.67 -8.25 -13.34
N LYS A 225 16.33 -9.45 -13.81
CA LYS A 225 17.16 -10.30 -14.68
C LYS A 225 16.61 -10.40 -16.11
N GLY A 226 15.75 -9.47 -16.53
CA GLY A 226 15.09 -9.49 -17.83
C GLY A 226 13.59 -9.84 -17.74
N PRO A 227 12.92 -10.06 -18.88
CA PRO A 227 11.48 -10.30 -18.93
C PRO A 227 11.05 -11.55 -18.14
N ARG A 228 9.94 -11.45 -17.39
CA ARG A 228 9.40 -12.56 -16.59
C ARG A 228 8.45 -13.40 -17.44
N TYR A 229 8.98 -14.43 -18.10
CA TYR A 229 8.17 -15.35 -18.92
C TYR A 229 7.43 -16.38 -18.08
N TYR A 230 6.15 -16.57 -18.41
CA TYR A 230 5.30 -17.63 -17.88
C TYR A 230 4.50 -18.26 -19.03
N SER A 231 3.98 -19.46 -18.80
CA SER A 231 3.02 -20.08 -19.71
C SER A 231 1.60 -19.72 -19.27
N TRP A 232 0.77 -19.24 -20.20
CA TRP A 232 -0.55 -18.69 -19.92
C TRP A 232 -1.64 -19.38 -20.71
N ALA A 233 -2.81 -19.55 -20.10
CA ALA A 233 -4.01 -20.01 -20.78
C ALA A 233 -5.22 -19.19 -20.34
N LEU A 234 -6.26 -19.15 -21.19
CA LEU A 234 -7.46 -18.37 -20.95
C LEU A 234 -8.69 -19.23 -21.21
N ILE A 235 -9.56 -19.35 -20.21
CA ILE A 235 -10.83 -20.08 -20.31
C ILE A 235 -11.97 -19.05 -20.24
N ARG A 236 -12.88 -19.12 -21.21
CA ARG A 236 -14.09 -18.30 -21.18
C ARG A 236 -15.03 -18.82 -20.10
N ILE A 237 -15.45 -17.95 -19.18
CA ILE A 237 -16.47 -18.27 -18.18
C ILE A 237 -17.67 -17.35 -18.42
N ARG A 238 -18.89 -17.79 -18.08
CA ARG A 238 -20.12 -16.98 -18.21
C ARG A 238 -20.30 -16.37 -19.63
N PRO A 239 -20.44 -17.19 -20.67
CA PRO A 239 -20.64 -16.70 -22.04
C PRO A 239 -21.91 -15.85 -22.18
N ASP A 240 -22.93 -16.11 -21.34
CA ASP A 240 -24.24 -15.47 -21.42
C ASP A 240 -24.34 -14.13 -20.66
N GLU A 241 -23.33 -13.79 -19.84
CA GLU A 241 -23.30 -12.50 -19.13
C GLU A 241 -22.70 -11.38 -20.00
N PRO A 242 -23.20 -10.12 -19.86
CA PRO A 242 -22.63 -8.97 -20.55
C PRO A 242 -21.12 -8.79 -20.34
N GLY A 243 -20.47 -8.27 -21.37
CA GLY A 243 -19.03 -8.05 -21.39
C GLY A 243 -18.24 -9.35 -21.55
N ARG A 244 -17.05 -9.39 -20.96
CA ARG A 244 -16.14 -10.51 -21.16
C ARG A 244 -15.54 -11.01 -19.86
N HIS A 245 -15.97 -12.19 -19.42
CA HIS A 245 -15.47 -12.89 -18.23
C HIS A 245 -14.54 -14.05 -18.61
N TRP A 246 -13.44 -14.21 -17.88
CA TRP A 246 -12.50 -15.31 -18.09
C TRP A 246 -11.90 -15.82 -16.78
N LEU A 247 -11.44 -17.06 -16.81
CA LEU A 247 -10.42 -17.59 -15.91
C LEU A 247 -9.08 -17.54 -16.65
N LEU A 248 -8.14 -16.74 -16.14
CA LEU A 248 -6.77 -16.66 -16.63
C LEU A 248 -5.88 -17.55 -15.76
N LEU A 249 -5.07 -18.37 -16.42
CA LEU A 249 -4.18 -19.32 -15.80
C LEU A 249 -2.74 -18.92 -16.08
N ARG A 250 -1.89 -18.98 -15.06
CA ARG A 250 -0.44 -18.80 -15.17
C ARG A 250 0.26 -20.03 -14.65
N ARG A 251 1.20 -20.56 -15.42
CA ARG A 251 2.09 -21.64 -15.03
C ARG A 251 3.53 -21.14 -15.06
N ASN A 252 4.24 -21.34 -13.95
CA ASN A 252 5.69 -21.15 -13.90
C ASN A 252 6.36 -22.18 -14.81
N ILE A 253 7.21 -21.70 -15.72
CA ILE A 253 7.86 -22.56 -16.73
C ILE A 253 8.88 -23.50 -16.09
N SER A 254 9.57 -23.06 -15.02
CA SER A 254 10.59 -23.88 -14.35
C SER A 254 10.02 -24.74 -13.22
N THR A 255 9.12 -24.20 -12.40
CA THR A 255 8.60 -24.92 -11.23
C THR A 255 7.27 -25.64 -11.47
N GLY A 256 6.56 -25.33 -12.56
CA GLY A 256 5.22 -25.83 -12.80
C GLY A 256 4.12 -25.21 -11.92
N GLU A 257 4.49 -24.33 -10.98
CA GLU A 257 3.56 -23.69 -10.04
C GLU A 257 2.46 -22.91 -10.78
N MET A 258 1.22 -23.10 -10.33
CA MET A 258 0.03 -22.53 -10.94
C MET A 258 -0.49 -21.33 -10.16
N ALA A 259 -0.94 -20.30 -10.87
CA ALA A 259 -1.72 -19.20 -10.32
C ALA A 259 -2.95 -18.94 -11.19
N TYR A 260 -4.04 -18.53 -10.54
CA TYR A 260 -5.37 -18.42 -11.13
C TYR A 260 -5.89 -17.00 -10.93
N TYR A 261 -6.56 -16.46 -11.94
CA TYR A 261 -7.13 -15.12 -11.87
C TYR A 261 -8.52 -15.11 -12.49
N ARG A 262 -9.45 -14.44 -11.82
CA ARG A 262 -10.72 -14.09 -12.42
C ARG A 262 -10.58 -12.76 -13.16
N CYS A 263 -11.01 -12.74 -14.41
CA CYS A 263 -10.88 -11.59 -15.28
C CYS A 263 -12.23 -11.11 -15.81
N TYR A 264 -12.35 -9.79 -15.97
CA TYR A 264 -13.45 -9.16 -16.68
C TYR A 264 -12.96 -8.03 -17.57
N SER A 265 -13.61 -7.80 -18.71
CA SER A 265 -13.49 -6.57 -19.49
C SER A 265 -14.82 -6.24 -20.18
N PRO A 266 -15.23 -4.96 -20.26
CA PRO A 266 -16.44 -4.58 -20.99
C PRO A 266 -16.35 -4.86 -22.51
N ARG A 267 -15.14 -4.99 -23.06
CA ARG A 267 -14.88 -5.22 -24.49
C ARG A 267 -13.89 -6.36 -24.68
N PRO A 268 -13.82 -6.99 -25.87
CA PRO A 268 -12.77 -7.94 -26.18
C PRO A 268 -11.37 -7.35 -25.95
N VAL A 269 -10.48 -8.12 -25.33
CA VAL A 269 -9.07 -7.78 -25.14
C VAL A 269 -8.20 -8.99 -25.45
N PRO A 270 -6.99 -8.80 -26.00
CA PRO A 270 -6.06 -9.90 -26.24
C PRO A 270 -5.53 -10.46 -24.92
N LEU A 271 -5.11 -11.73 -24.93
CA LEU A 271 -4.48 -12.39 -23.77
C LEU A 271 -3.32 -11.56 -23.20
N ALA A 272 -2.47 -11.00 -24.07
CA ALA A 272 -1.35 -10.15 -23.67
C ALA A 272 -1.76 -8.94 -22.81
N ALA A 273 -2.98 -8.39 -23.00
CA ALA A 273 -3.46 -7.30 -22.16
C ALA A 273 -3.76 -7.77 -20.74
N LEU A 274 -4.41 -8.93 -20.57
CA LEU A 274 -4.68 -9.52 -19.25
C LEU A 274 -3.38 -9.94 -18.55
N VAL A 275 -2.43 -10.54 -19.29
CA VAL A 275 -1.09 -10.88 -18.78
C VAL A 275 -0.35 -9.64 -18.28
N ARG A 276 -0.42 -8.53 -19.02
CA ARG A 276 0.17 -7.25 -18.59
C ARG A 276 -0.46 -6.74 -17.29
N VAL A 277 -1.78 -6.82 -17.15
CA VAL A 277 -2.47 -6.40 -15.91
C VAL A 277 -2.05 -7.29 -14.74
N ALA A 278 -2.05 -8.62 -14.92
CA ALA A 278 -1.58 -9.58 -13.91
C ALA A 278 -0.13 -9.30 -13.48
N GLY A 279 0.74 -8.99 -14.45
CA GLY A 279 2.14 -8.63 -14.20
C GLY A 279 2.33 -7.30 -13.47
N GLN A 280 1.42 -6.34 -13.66
CA GLN A 280 1.43 -5.05 -12.98
C GLN A 280 0.92 -5.11 -11.54
N ARG A 281 0.27 -6.20 -11.10
CA ARG A 281 -0.08 -6.39 -9.68
C ARG A 281 1.14 -6.21 -8.76
N TRP A 282 2.32 -6.63 -9.19
CA TRP A 282 3.57 -6.48 -8.45
C TRP A 282 3.96 -5.02 -8.15
N LYS A 283 3.39 -4.03 -8.86
CA LYS A 283 3.70 -2.60 -8.65
C LYS A 283 3.27 -2.06 -7.28
N ILE A 284 2.27 -2.66 -6.63
CA ILE A 284 1.92 -2.27 -5.26
C ILE A 284 2.98 -2.76 -4.26
N GLU A 285 3.56 -3.93 -4.49
CA GLU A 285 4.64 -4.47 -3.65
C GLU A 285 5.92 -3.61 -3.80
N GLU A 286 6.26 -3.21 -5.03
CA GLU A 286 7.31 -2.21 -5.28
C GLU A 286 6.99 -0.86 -4.60
N SER A 287 5.73 -0.44 -4.64
CA SER A 287 5.28 0.80 -3.96
C SER A 287 5.47 0.69 -2.45
N PHE A 288 5.13 -0.44 -1.83
CA PHE A 288 5.32 -0.65 -0.40
C PHE A 288 6.80 -0.68 -0.04
N GLN A 289 7.62 -1.43 -0.76
CA GLN A 289 9.07 -1.47 -0.53
C GLN A 289 9.69 -0.08 -0.62
N THR A 290 9.28 0.70 -1.63
CA THR A 290 9.79 2.06 -1.83
C THR A 290 9.26 3.02 -0.76
N ALA A 291 7.97 3.00 -0.45
CA ALA A 291 7.36 3.90 0.53
C ALA A 291 7.88 3.62 1.95
N LYS A 292 8.09 2.35 2.31
CA LYS A 292 8.70 1.96 3.58
C LYS A 292 10.19 2.34 3.61
N GLY A 293 10.98 1.84 2.65
CA GLY A 293 12.44 2.02 2.66
C GLY A 293 12.93 3.43 2.35
N GLN A 294 12.24 4.20 1.51
CA GLN A 294 12.69 5.54 1.10
C GLN A 294 11.92 6.67 1.80
N ALA A 295 10.66 6.45 2.20
CA ALA A 295 9.80 7.49 2.77
C ALA A 295 9.31 7.21 4.20
N GLY A 296 9.69 6.07 4.81
CA GLY A 296 9.36 5.75 6.20
C GLY A 296 7.87 5.52 6.46
N LEU A 297 7.13 4.96 5.49
CA LEU A 297 5.69 4.71 5.62
C LEU A 297 5.33 3.95 6.91
N ASP A 298 6.12 2.96 7.29
CA ASP A 298 5.93 2.08 8.46
C ASP A 298 6.72 2.50 9.71
N GLU A 299 7.50 3.59 9.62
CA GLU A 299 8.43 4.00 10.69
C GLU A 299 7.78 4.95 11.72
N HIS A 300 6.51 5.31 11.49
CA HIS A 300 5.74 6.18 12.37
C HIS A 300 5.56 5.62 13.78
N GLN A 301 5.48 6.53 14.74
CA GLN A 301 5.18 6.24 16.14
C GLN A 301 3.82 6.82 16.58
N VAL A 302 3.03 7.32 15.62
CA VAL A 302 1.70 7.89 15.89
C VAL A 302 0.71 6.82 16.33
N ARG A 303 -0.21 7.19 17.23
CA ARG A 303 -1.21 6.28 17.82
C ARG A 303 -2.66 6.61 17.49
N ARG A 304 -2.93 7.85 17.07
CA ARG A 304 -4.29 8.37 16.85
C ARG A 304 -4.66 8.34 15.38
N TRP A 305 -5.96 8.25 15.11
CA TRP A 305 -6.55 8.20 13.77
C TRP A 305 -6.02 9.30 12.85
N CYS A 306 -6.22 10.56 13.25
CA CYS A 306 -5.81 11.72 12.46
C CYS A 306 -4.30 11.71 12.16
N SER A 307 -3.48 11.41 13.17
CA SER A 307 -2.03 11.38 13.01
C SER A 307 -1.55 10.25 12.11
N TRP A 308 -2.21 9.09 12.12
CA TRP A 308 -1.93 8.01 11.19
C TRP A 308 -2.24 8.43 9.76
N HIS A 309 -3.46 8.95 9.51
CA HIS A 309 -3.85 9.42 8.19
C HIS A 309 -2.89 10.47 7.65
N ARG A 310 -2.47 11.43 8.49
CA ARG A 310 -1.54 12.49 8.12
C ARG A 310 -0.13 11.99 7.82
N TRP A 311 0.42 11.10 8.65
CA TRP A 311 1.73 10.51 8.39
C TRP A 311 1.73 9.75 7.07
N SER A 312 0.75 8.87 6.87
CA SER A 312 0.66 8.04 5.68
C SER A 312 0.49 8.89 4.41
N THR A 313 -0.28 9.99 4.42
CA THR A 313 -0.33 10.91 3.27
C THR A 313 1.03 11.51 2.97
N LEU A 314 1.74 12.00 3.98
CA LEU A 314 3.03 12.66 3.79
C LEU A 314 4.11 11.69 3.30
N ALA A 315 4.09 10.43 3.78
CA ALA A 315 4.96 9.38 3.28
C ALA A 315 4.64 8.98 1.84
N MET A 316 3.34 8.87 1.49
CA MET A 316 2.92 8.64 0.11
C MET A 316 3.32 9.80 -0.81
N LEU A 317 3.16 11.04 -0.37
CA LEU A 317 3.59 12.24 -1.12
C LEU A 317 5.11 12.27 -1.32
N ALA A 318 5.89 11.94 -0.30
CA ALA A 318 7.34 11.81 -0.40
C ALA A 318 7.73 10.76 -1.45
N MET A 319 7.07 9.60 -1.43
CA MET A 319 7.32 8.55 -2.43
C MET A 319 6.89 8.99 -3.85
N ALA A 320 5.72 9.61 -4.00
CA ALA A 320 5.24 10.10 -5.29
C ALA A 320 6.17 11.17 -5.88
N PHE A 321 6.68 12.09 -5.05
CA PHE A 321 7.71 13.04 -5.46
C PHE A 321 8.91 12.32 -6.07
N LEU A 322 9.48 11.33 -5.37
CA LEU A 322 10.62 10.58 -5.88
C LEU A 322 10.30 9.83 -7.17
N ALA A 323 9.13 9.19 -7.26
CA ALA A 323 8.72 8.44 -8.43
C ALA A 323 8.58 9.36 -9.66
N VAL A 324 7.85 10.47 -9.51
CA VAL A 324 7.60 11.45 -10.57
C VAL A 324 8.88 12.13 -11.01
N THR A 325 9.70 12.61 -10.07
CA THR A 325 10.97 13.24 -10.40
C THR A 325 11.91 12.25 -11.08
N THR A 326 12.00 10.99 -10.61
CA THR A 326 12.84 9.97 -11.27
C THR A 326 12.40 9.73 -12.72
N ALA A 327 11.09 9.64 -12.95
CA ALA A 327 10.56 9.45 -14.30
C ALA A 327 10.79 10.68 -15.19
N ALA A 328 10.62 11.88 -14.66
CA ALA A 328 10.89 13.13 -15.37
C ALA A 328 12.36 13.26 -15.76
N GLU A 329 13.27 12.97 -14.83
CA GLU A 329 14.72 13.01 -15.08
C GLU A 329 15.14 11.97 -16.13
N LYS A 330 14.62 10.74 -16.06
CA LYS A 330 14.85 9.73 -17.12
C LYS A 330 14.39 10.17 -18.49
N HIS A 331 13.27 10.89 -18.55
CA HIS A 331 12.72 11.34 -19.82
C HIS A 331 13.53 12.48 -20.42
N ARG A 332 14.00 13.43 -19.59
CA ARG A 332 14.81 14.57 -20.01
C ARG A 332 16.26 14.20 -20.31
N HIS A 333 16.80 13.24 -19.56
CA HIS A 333 18.19 12.84 -19.60
C HIS A 333 18.29 11.33 -19.86
N PRO A 334 18.46 10.93 -21.14
CA PRO A 334 18.70 9.53 -21.49
C PRO A 334 19.88 8.98 -20.71
N THR A 335 19.78 7.72 -20.29
CA THR A 335 20.83 7.06 -19.51
C THR A 335 22.12 7.00 -20.32
N PRO A 336 23.23 7.58 -19.83
CA PRO A 336 24.52 7.50 -20.51
C PRO A 336 24.97 6.05 -20.70
N ALA A 337 25.74 5.80 -21.76
CA ALA A 337 26.32 4.48 -22.01
C ALA A 337 27.15 4.02 -20.80
N GLY A 338 26.94 2.76 -20.38
CA GLY A 338 27.62 2.17 -19.22
C GLY A 338 26.95 2.40 -17.87
N LEU A 339 25.84 3.17 -17.80
CA LEU A 339 25.06 3.35 -16.58
C LEU A 339 23.72 2.62 -16.64
N ILE A 340 23.20 2.23 -15.48
CA ILE A 340 21.79 1.83 -15.35
C ILE A 340 20.89 3.08 -15.26
N PRO A 341 19.60 2.98 -15.63
CA PRO A 341 18.68 4.10 -15.48
C PRO A 341 18.58 4.59 -14.03
N LEU A 342 18.47 5.91 -13.85
CA LEU A 342 18.36 6.55 -12.53
C LEU A 342 17.31 5.82 -11.67
N THR A 343 17.67 5.42 -10.46
CA THR A 343 16.72 4.72 -9.58
C THR A 343 16.09 5.70 -8.59
N ILE A 344 14.91 5.37 -8.07
CA ILE A 344 14.29 6.14 -6.98
C ILE A 344 15.24 6.24 -5.78
N ASN A 345 15.92 5.14 -5.45
CA ASN A 345 16.90 5.10 -4.36
C ASN A 345 18.05 6.07 -4.58
N GLU A 346 18.57 6.13 -5.81
CA GLU A 346 19.66 7.04 -6.15
C GLU A 346 19.21 8.50 -6.20
N LEU A 347 18.03 8.78 -6.77
CA LEU A 347 17.47 10.13 -6.73
C LEU A 347 17.28 10.60 -5.29
N ARG A 348 16.77 9.74 -4.40
CA ARG A 348 16.63 10.07 -2.98
C ARG A 348 17.98 10.39 -2.33
N ARG A 349 19.04 9.61 -2.63
CA ARG A 349 20.42 9.90 -2.16
C ARG A 349 20.89 11.27 -2.62
N LEU A 350 20.75 11.56 -3.90
CA LEU A 350 21.16 12.83 -4.50
C LEU A 350 20.36 14.01 -3.93
N PHE A 351 19.05 13.85 -3.79
CA PHE A 351 18.17 14.87 -3.21
C PHE A 351 18.56 15.18 -1.75
N ASP A 352 18.82 14.15 -0.95
CA ASP A 352 19.23 14.33 0.44
C ASP A 352 20.59 15.06 0.54
N ALA A 353 21.58 14.60 -0.24
CA ALA A 353 22.93 15.15 -0.21
C ALA A 353 23.04 16.57 -0.78
N LEU A 354 22.31 16.88 -1.86
CA LEU A 354 22.48 18.11 -2.62
C LEU A 354 21.47 19.20 -2.26
N VAL A 355 20.29 18.82 -1.76
CA VAL A 355 19.18 19.75 -1.50
C VAL A 355 18.82 19.78 -0.02
N ALA A 356 18.73 18.62 0.61
CA ALA A 356 18.15 18.54 1.95
C ALA A 356 19.15 18.77 3.10
N GLY A 357 20.47 18.79 2.85
CA GLY A 357 21.58 18.90 3.82
C GLY A 357 21.27 19.20 5.31
N ALA A 358 21.87 18.41 6.20
CA ALA A 358 21.71 18.55 7.65
C ALA A 358 22.37 19.81 8.21
N VAL A 359 21.76 20.40 9.24
CA VAL A 359 22.34 21.49 10.03
C VAL A 359 22.49 20.99 11.46
N ALA A 360 23.68 20.49 11.83
CA ALA A 360 23.95 20.06 13.20
C ALA A 360 25.25 20.69 13.70
N THR A 361 25.15 21.53 14.73
CA THR A 361 26.29 22.02 15.50
C THR A 361 26.57 21.10 16.69
N ARG A 362 27.73 21.25 17.34
CA ARG A 362 28.06 20.50 18.56
C ARG A 362 27.04 20.72 19.67
N GLU A 363 26.60 21.97 19.84
CA GLU A 363 25.61 22.38 20.83
C GLU A 363 24.27 21.67 20.58
N HIS A 364 23.87 21.59 19.32
CA HIS A 364 22.63 20.90 18.91
C HIS A 364 22.65 19.41 19.26
N ILE A 365 23.78 18.73 19.03
CA ILE A 365 23.95 17.31 19.36
C ILE A 365 23.88 17.08 20.88
N ILE A 366 24.54 17.92 21.66
CA ILE A 366 24.53 17.85 23.14
C ILE A 366 23.12 18.13 23.69
N HIS A 367 22.40 19.08 23.09
CA HIS A 367 21.02 19.39 23.44
C HIS A 367 20.12 18.17 23.25
N TRP A 368 20.14 17.53 22.08
CA TRP A 368 19.32 16.33 21.81
C TRP A 368 19.69 15.13 22.68
N SER A 369 20.97 14.94 23.01
CA SER A 369 21.42 13.95 23.99
C SER A 369 20.80 14.19 25.38
N THR A 370 20.75 15.45 25.82
CA THR A 370 20.14 15.84 27.09
C THR A 370 18.62 15.67 27.06
N TRP A 371 17.98 16.10 25.98
CA TRP A 371 16.54 16.00 25.78
C TRP A 371 16.05 14.55 25.85
N ARG A 372 16.70 13.62 25.11
CA ARG A 372 16.33 12.20 25.11
C ARG A 372 16.45 11.55 26.49
N ARG A 373 17.54 11.83 27.20
CA ARG A 373 17.77 11.28 28.56
C ARG A 373 16.74 11.79 29.57
N LYS A 374 16.39 13.09 29.52
CA LYS A 374 15.31 13.65 30.33
C LYS A 374 13.98 12.97 30.03
N HIS A 375 13.62 12.83 28.75
CA HIS A 375 12.38 12.18 28.36
C HIS A 375 12.32 10.70 28.80
N GLN A 376 13.41 9.96 28.64
CA GLN A 376 13.51 8.56 29.10
C GLN A 376 13.38 8.44 30.63
N ALA A 377 13.96 9.37 31.39
CA ALA A 377 13.81 9.42 32.84
C ALA A 377 12.34 9.62 33.25
N THR A 378 11.65 10.60 32.66
CA THR A 378 10.22 10.85 32.89
C THR A 378 9.36 9.65 32.50
N ALA A 379 9.61 9.05 31.32
CA ALA A 379 8.85 7.87 30.89
C ALA A 379 9.01 6.68 31.84
N ARG A 380 10.22 6.49 32.38
CA ARG A 380 10.51 5.47 33.40
C ARG A 380 9.78 5.75 34.71
N GLU A 381 9.78 6.99 35.18
CA GLU A 381 9.03 7.41 36.38
C GLU A 381 7.53 7.17 36.21
N CYS A 382 6.93 7.62 35.11
CA CYS A 382 5.50 7.38 34.83
C CYS A 382 5.16 5.88 34.71
N HIS A 383 6.10 5.04 34.26
CA HIS A 383 5.90 3.59 34.23
C HIS A 383 5.93 3.00 35.64
N TYR A 384 6.87 3.42 36.49
CA TYR A 384 6.92 2.99 37.88
C TYR A 384 5.70 3.43 38.68
N HIS A 385 5.23 4.68 38.51
CA HIS A 385 4.03 5.18 39.16
C HIS A 385 2.79 4.33 38.81
N ARG A 386 2.53 4.12 37.52
CA ARG A 386 1.39 3.27 37.09
C ARG A 386 1.48 1.84 37.63
N ARG A 387 2.67 1.24 37.60
CA ARG A 387 2.87 -0.11 38.15
C ARG A 387 2.63 -0.15 39.66
N SER A 388 2.99 0.92 40.38
CA SER A 388 2.71 1.01 41.82
C SER A 388 1.23 1.21 42.13
N GLU A 389 0.51 1.99 41.30
CA GLU A 389 -0.94 2.18 41.41
C GLU A 389 -1.72 0.90 41.10
N ASP A 390 -1.31 0.13 40.09
CA ASP A 390 -1.90 -1.17 39.73
C ASP A 390 -1.68 -2.25 40.81
N LEU A 391 -0.63 -2.12 41.63
CA LEU A 391 -0.30 -3.05 42.73
C LEU A 391 -1.02 -2.71 44.05
N GLN A 392 -1.52 -1.48 44.22
CA GLN A 392 -2.20 -1.07 45.46
C GLN A 392 -3.53 -1.81 45.76
N PRO A 393 -4.35 -2.23 44.78
CA PRO A 393 -5.54 -3.05 45.04
C PRO A 393 -5.23 -4.51 45.42
N GLN A 394 -4.02 -5.02 45.11
CA GLN A 394 -3.64 -6.42 45.36
C GLN A 394 -2.98 -6.66 46.73
N LEU A 395 -2.64 -5.58 47.45
CA LEU A 395 -1.99 -5.62 48.77
C LEU A 395 -2.94 -5.23 49.92
N ARG A 396 -4.24 -5.09 49.65
CA ARG A 396 -5.30 -5.04 50.68
C ARG A 396 -6.00 -6.40 50.76
N LEU A 397 -5.30 -7.39 51.31
CA LEU A 397 -5.88 -8.61 51.87
C LEU A 397 -5.31 -8.81 53.27
#